data_AF-A0A7K0ZUE5-F1
#
_entry.id   AF-A0A7K0ZUE5-F1
#
_cell.length_a   1.000
_cell.length_b   1.000
_cell.length_c   1.000
_cell.angle_alpha   90.00
_cell.angle_beta   90.00
_cell.angle_gamma   90.00
#
_symmetry.space_group_name_H-M   'P 1'
#
loop_
_entity.id
_entity.type
_entity.pdbx_description
1 polymer ?
#
loop_
_entity_poly.entity_id
_entity_poly.type
_entity_poly.pdbx_seq_one_letter_code
_entity_poly.pdbx_strand_id
1 'polypeptide(L)'
;MVNRMHAGVRSPGRYSAYDTDLQLWVAATLAHNGEWFYERVLGPLDAASREQIYRDSWIFGTALQVTADDWPQTRAAFDDYWADALTRLEPDPIVQDYCRRLLSGEDSPLVARPVLALQSLMTRGNLEPQVREVLALPWTPREQRLYDLFWRVFPRVYRLVPRPLRQLHTTIILRDLRRRLRTGKRVI
;
A
#
# COMPACT_ATOMS: atom_id res chain seq x y z
N MET A 1 6.23 8.52 16.83
CA MET A 1 4.81 8.21 17.13
C MET A 1 4.51 6.75 16.87
N VAL A 2 4.80 6.25 15.66
CA VAL A 2 4.62 4.84 15.28
C VAL A 2 5.37 3.87 16.20
N ASN A 3 6.66 4.10 16.48
CA ASN A 3 7.44 3.28 17.43
C ASN A 3 6.74 3.12 18.79
N ARG A 4 6.16 4.21 19.32
CA ARG A 4 5.44 4.14 20.61
C ARG A 4 4.24 3.20 20.55
N MET A 5 3.52 3.16 19.42
CA MET A 5 2.41 2.22 19.23
C MET A 5 2.92 0.79 19.01
N HIS A 6 3.99 0.59 18.24
CA HIS A 6 4.61 -0.72 18.03
C HIS A 6 5.13 -1.36 19.33
N ALA A 7 5.47 -0.56 20.35
CA ALA A 7 5.95 -1.07 21.64
C ALA A 7 5.02 -2.08 22.31
N GLY A 8 3.70 -1.90 22.17
CA GLY A 8 2.70 -2.81 22.74
C GLY A 8 2.29 -3.97 21.84
N VAL A 9 2.67 -3.97 20.56
CA VAL A 9 2.18 -4.95 19.58
C VAL A 9 3.19 -6.09 19.46
N ARG A 10 3.13 -7.02 20.41
CA ARG A 10 4.03 -8.18 20.48
C ARG A 10 3.27 -9.43 20.95
N SER A 11 3.66 -10.57 20.42
CA SER A 11 3.25 -11.91 20.86
C SER A 11 4.52 -12.67 21.22
N PRO A 12 4.78 -12.97 22.51
CA PRO A 12 6.02 -13.58 22.95
C PRO A 12 6.38 -14.83 22.14
N GLY A 13 7.60 -14.86 21.59
CA GLY A 13 8.11 -15.97 20.78
C GLY A 13 7.46 -16.17 19.41
N ARG A 14 6.54 -15.28 18.99
CA ARG A 14 5.81 -15.43 17.71
C ARG A 14 5.80 -14.19 16.82
N TYR A 15 5.71 -12.99 17.40
CA TYR A 15 5.59 -11.76 16.62
C TYR A 15 6.06 -10.54 17.39
N SER A 16 6.67 -9.58 16.69
CA SER A 16 6.96 -8.25 17.20
C SER A 16 6.75 -7.24 16.08
N ALA A 17 6.04 -6.14 16.36
CA ALA A 17 5.96 -5.02 15.43
C ALA A 17 7.31 -4.28 15.24
N TYR A 18 8.37 -4.70 15.95
CA TYR A 18 9.76 -4.26 15.75
C TYR A 18 10.63 -5.26 14.99
N ASP A 19 10.05 -6.35 14.51
CA ASP A 19 10.73 -7.25 13.59
C ASP A 19 11.06 -6.51 12.29
N THR A 20 12.35 -6.37 11.99
CA THR A 20 12.84 -5.56 10.86
C THR A 20 12.52 -6.20 9.52
N ASP A 21 12.46 -7.53 9.44
CA ASP A 21 12.14 -8.23 8.20
C ASP A 21 10.66 -8.03 7.84
N LEU A 22 9.78 -8.12 8.85
CA LEU A 22 8.36 -7.81 8.67
C LEU A 22 8.11 -6.33 8.37
N GLN A 23 8.87 -5.42 8.98
CA GLN A 23 8.78 -3.99 8.65
C GLN A 23 9.26 -3.70 7.24
N LEU A 24 10.36 -4.32 6.81
CA LEU A 24 10.87 -4.22 5.45
C LEU A 24 9.82 -4.74 4.46
N TRP A 25 9.17 -5.87 4.74
CA TRP A 25 8.08 -6.37 3.90
C TRP A 25 6.95 -5.35 3.75
N VAL A 26 6.47 -4.77 4.86
CA VAL A 26 5.44 -3.72 4.81
C VAL A 26 5.91 -2.54 3.95
N ALA A 27 7.14 -2.04 4.17
CA ALA A 27 7.68 -0.93 3.40
C ALA A 27 7.88 -1.27 1.91
N ALA A 28 8.29 -2.50 1.60
CA ALA A 28 8.45 -3.02 0.25
C ALA A 28 7.12 -3.04 -0.51
N THR A 29 6.03 -3.45 0.13
CA THR A 29 4.69 -3.39 -0.50
C THR A 29 4.27 -1.97 -0.86
N LEU A 30 4.65 -0.96 -0.05
CA LEU A 30 4.39 0.45 -0.34
C LEU A 30 5.25 0.95 -1.51
N ALA A 31 6.54 0.59 -1.54
CA ALA A 31 7.44 0.93 -2.64
C ALA A 31 6.99 0.33 -3.97
N HIS A 32 6.72 -0.98 -3.99
CA HIS A 32 6.25 -1.71 -5.17
C HIS A 32 4.94 -1.11 -5.72
N ASN A 33 3.92 -0.97 -4.86
CA ASN A 33 2.65 -0.42 -5.30
C ASN A 33 2.77 1.06 -5.71
N GLY A 34 3.62 1.84 -5.03
CA GLY A 34 3.87 3.24 -5.37
C GLY A 34 4.42 3.42 -6.78
N GLU A 35 5.44 2.64 -7.14
CA GLU A 35 5.98 2.58 -8.50
C GLU A 35 4.91 2.15 -9.51
N TRP A 36 4.21 1.06 -9.21
CA TRP A 36 3.15 0.53 -10.08
C TRP A 36 2.04 1.56 -10.36
N PHE A 37 1.57 2.27 -9.32
CA PHE A 37 0.56 3.31 -9.47
C PHE A 37 1.09 4.50 -10.25
N TYR A 38 2.35 4.90 -10.00
CA TYR A 38 2.99 5.99 -10.74
C TYR A 38 2.96 5.69 -12.23
N GLU A 39 3.48 4.53 -12.64
CA GLU A 39 3.55 4.17 -14.06
C GLU A 39 2.17 4.07 -14.70
N ARG A 40 1.21 3.50 -13.97
CA ARG A 40 -0.16 3.33 -14.47
C ARG A 40 -0.88 4.67 -14.71
N VAL A 41 -0.59 5.70 -13.90
CA VAL A 41 -1.25 7.01 -13.97
C VAL A 41 -0.48 8.00 -14.84
N LEU A 42 0.84 8.07 -14.69
CA LEU A 42 1.70 9.10 -15.27
C LEU A 42 2.47 8.61 -16.50
N GLY A 43 2.58 7.30 -16.70
CA GLY A 43 3.30 6.70 -17.82
C GLY A 43 4.62 6.06 -17.37
N PRO A 44 5.30 5.33 -18.27
CA PRO A 44 6.47 4.52 -17.93
C PRO A 44 7.62 5.37 -17.41
N LEU A 45 8.35 4.81 -16.45
CA LEU A 45 9.58 5.38 -15.89
C LEU A 45 10.80 4.82 -16.63
N ASP A 46 11.76 5.69 -16.94
CA ASP A 46 13.08 5.25 -17.34
C ASP A 46 13.82 4.58 -16.16
N ALA A 47 14.90 3.85 -16.46
CA ALA A 47 15.62 3.07 -15.46
C ALA A 47 16.20 3.92 -14.32
N ALA A 48 16.70 5.13 -14.61
CA ALA A 48 17.27 5.99 -13.59
C ALA A 48 16.18 6.57 -12.68
N SER A 49 15.06 6.99 -13.26
CA SER A 49 13.89 7.46 -12.50
C SER A 49 13.30 6.35 -11.62
N ARG A 50 13.28 5.11 -12.10
CA ARG A 50 12.81 3.94 -11.33
C ARG A 50 13.72 3.63 -10.14
N GLU A 51 15.03 3.61 -10.35
CA GLU A 51 16.02 3.46 -9.27
C GLU A 51 15.90 4.60 -8.24
N GLN A 52 15.70 5.84 -8.69
CA GLN A 52 15.53 6.97 -7.77
C GLN A 52 14.27 6.84 -6.93
N ILE A 53 13.11 6.56 -7.55
CA ILE A 53 11.84 6.38 -6.83
C ILE A 53 11.92 5.23 -5.83
N TYR A 54 12.63 4.16 -6.20
CA TYR A 54 12.89 3.04 -5.30
C TYR A 54 13.68 3.48 -4.06
N ARG A 55 14.79 4.19 -4.23
CA ARG A 55 15.60 4.70 -3.12
C ARG A 55 14.85 5.71 -2.25
N ASP A 56 14.06 6.59 -2.88
CA ASP A 56 13.23 7.56 -2.16
C ASP A 56 12.18 6.86 -1.27
N SER A 57 11.74 5.65 -1.66
CA SER A 57 10.79 4.84 -0.90
C SER A 57 11.40 4.20 0.36
N TRP A 58 12.73 4.16 0.49
CA TRP A 58 13.38 3.58 1.67
C TRP A 58 12.97 4.27 2.97
N ILE A 59 12.57 5.54 2.90
CA ILE A 59 12.05 6.30 4.04
C ILE A 59 10.87 5.61 4.73
N PHE A 60 10.09 4.79 4.02
CA PHE A 60 8.99 4.04 4.62
C PHE A 60 9.47 3.03 5.67
N GLY A 61 10.68 2.48 5.51
CA GLY A 61 11.33 1.61 6.49
C GLY A 61 12.27 2.37 7.42
N THR A 62 13.10 3.26 6.88
CA THR A 62 14.17 3.95 7.64
C THR A 62 13.67 5.02 8.60
N ALA A 63 12.41 5.47 8.45
CA ALA A 63 11.74 6.24 9.49
C ALA A 63 11.39 5.39 10.75
N LEU A 64 11.55 4.07 10.69
CA LEU A 64 11.24 3.10 11.75
C LEU A 64 12.51 2.38 12.23
N GLN A 65 12.59 1.05 12.11
CA GLN A 65 13.71 0.26 12.62
C GLN A 65 14.57 -0.35 11.51
N VAL A 66 14.07 -0.36 10.27
CA VAL A 66 14.79 -0.88 9.10
C VAL A 66 15.92 0.09 8.75
N THR A 67 17.14 -0.40 8.63
CA THR A 67 18.30 0.39 8.20
C THR A 67 18.40 0.43 6.68
N ALA A 68 19.25 1.32 6.14
CA ALA A 68 19.49 1.38 4.70
C ALA A 68 20.15 0.09 4.15
N ASP A 69 20.94 -0.59 4.97
CA ASP A 69 21.65 -1.81 4.58
C ASP A 69 20.71 -3.03 4.49
N ASP A 70 19.58 -2.99 5.21
CA ASP A 70 18.56 -4.04 5.17
C ASP A 70 17.77 -4.06 3.84
N TRP A 71 17.74 -2.94 3.11
CA TRP A 71 17.05 -2.87 1.82
C TRP A 71 17.85 -3.58 0.71
N PRO A 72 17.18 -4.17 -0.29
CA PRO A 72 17.85 -4.57 -1.52
C PRO A 72 18.57 -3.37 -2.16
N GLN A 73 19.87 -3.49 -2.41
CA GLN A 73 20.70 -2.31 -2.69
C GLN A 73 20.47 -1.67 -4.06
N THR A 74 19.73 -2.34 -4.94
CA THR A 74 19.35 -1.84 -6.27
C THR A 74 17.91 -2.21 -6.57
N ARG A 75 17.28 -1.48 -7.50
CA ARG A 75 15.95 -1.82 -7.99
C ARG A 75 15.89 -3.22 -8.59
N ALA A 76 16.97 -3.71 -9.21
CA ALA A 76 17.04 -5.07 -9.72
C ALA A 76 17.07 -6.12 -8.59
N ALA A 77 17.89 -5.89 -7.56
CA ALA A 77 17.89 -6.76 -6.37
C ALA A 77 16.54 -6.75 -5.64
N PHE A 78 15.78 -5.66 -5.74
CA PHE A 78 14.41 -5.59 -5.22
C PHE A 78 13.45 -6.50 -5.98
N ASP A 79 13.60 -6.69 -7.30
CA ASP A 79 12.77 -7.65 -8.05
C ASP A 79 12.99 -9.08 -7.55
N ASP A 80 14.25 -9.46 -7.29
CA ASP A 80 14.60 -10.77 -6.75
C ASP A 80 14.02 -10.96 -5.35
N TYR A 81 14.19 -9.96 -4.47
CA TYR A 81 13.59 -9.95 -3.14
C TYR A 81 12.06 -10.06 -3.19
N TRP A 82 11.41 -9.34 -4.10
CA TRP A 82 9.96 -9.34 -4.26
C TRP A 82 9.46 -10.73 -4.70
N ALA A 83 10.09 -11.31 -5.72
CA ALA A 83 9.74 -12.64 -6.19
C ALA A 83 9.89 -13.69 -5.08
N ASP A 84 11.01 -13.68 -4.36
CA ASP A 84 11.27 -14.57 -3.24
C ASP A 84 10.26 -14.37 -2.09
N ALA A 85 9.95 -13.12 -1.73
CA ALA A 85 8.96 -12.82 -0.70
C ALA A 85 7.57 -13.35 -1.01
N LEU A 86 7.15 -13.32 -2.28
CA LEU A 86 5.86 -13.86 -2.70
C LEU A 86 5.77 -15.38 -2.54
N THR A 87 6.89 -16.11 -2.68
CA THR A 87 6.91 -17.57 -2.47
C THR A 87 6.72 -17.98 -1.01
N ARG A 88 6.98 -17.08 -0.07
CA ARG A 88 6.83 -17.32 1.37
C ARG A 88 5.42 -17.01 1.91
N LEU A 89 4.52 -16.53 1.05
CA LEU A 89 3.16 -16.21 1.48
C LEU A 89 2.36 -17.49 1.70
N GLU A 90 1.83 -17.64 2.91
CA GLU A 90 1.05 -18.81 3.31
C GLU A 90 -0.41 -18.45 3.60
N PRO A 91 -1.38 -19.32 3.24
CA PRO A 91 -2.78 -19.14 3.62
C PRO A 91 -2.96 -19.21 5.14
N ASP A 92 -3.57 -18.18 5.72
CA ASP A 92 -3.96 -18.15 7.13
C ASP A 92 -5.47 -17.89 7.24
N PRO A 93 -6.27 -18.78 7.87
CA PRO A 93 -7.72 -18.62 7.95
C PRO A 93 -8.18 -17.34 8.68
N ILE A 94 -7.42 -16.86 9.67
CA ILE A 94 -7.73 -15.64 10.41
C ILE A 94 -7.50 -14.42 9.50
N VAL A 95 -6.40 -14.42 8.76
CA VAL A 95 -6.10 -13.36 7.78
C VAL A 95 -7.13 -13.35 6.65
N GLN A 96 -7.51 -14.52 6.13
CA GLN A 96 -8.52 -14.65 5.07
C GLN A 96 -9.89 -14.13 5.53
N ASP A 97 -10.34 -14.50 6.74
CA ASP A 97 -11.60 -13.99 7.29
C ASP A 97 -11.55 -12.46 7.48
N TYR A 98 -10.42 -11.95 8.00
CA TYR A 98 -10.22 -10.53 8.16
C TYR A 98 -10.29 -9.79 6.82
N CYS A 99 -9.57 -10.26 5.79
CA CYS A 99 -9.60 -9.66 4.45
C CYS A 99 -11.00 -9.70 3.84
N ARG A 100 -11.72 -10.82 3.98
CA ARG A 100 -13.11 -10.94 3.51
C ARG A 100 -14.01 -9.89 4.15
N ARG A 101 -13.96 -9.74 5.48
CA ARG A 101 -14.77 -8.75 6.23
C ARG A 101 -14.38 -7.32 5.91
N LEU A 102 -13.08 -7.05 5.79
CA LEU A 102 -12.57 -5.72 5.44
C LEU A 102 -13.04 -5.27 4.06
N LEU A 103 -13.13 -6.21 3.10
CA LEU A 103 -13.43 -5.93 1.70
C LEU A 103 -14.89 -6.19 1.30
N SER A 104 -15.72 -6.78 2.18
CA SER A 104 -17.14 -7.06 1.89
C SER A 104 -18.00 -5.80 1.92
N GLY A 105 -17.65 -4.82 2.76
CA GLY A 105 -18.46 -3.62 2.98
C GLY A 105 -19.84 -3.92 3.60
N GLU A 106 -20.03 -5.11 4.17
CA GLU A 106 -21.31 -5.59 4.70
C GLU A 106 -21.84 -4.67 5.82
N ASP A 107 -20.95 -4.20 6.68
CA ASP A 107 -21.27 -3.34 7.84
C ASP A 107 -21.43 -1.85 7.48
N SER A 108 -21.41 -1.50 6.19
CA SER A 108 -21.35 -0.10 5.76
C SER A 108 -22.71 0.52 5.42
N PRO A 109 -22.91 1.83 5.71
CA PRO A 109 -24.14 2.53 5.33
C PRO A 109 -24.44 2.39 3.84
N LEU A 110 -25.71 2.25 3.47
CA LEU A 110 -26.15 2.04 2.08
C LEU A 110 -25.58 3.07 1.10
N VAL A 111 -25.45 4.33 1.54
CA VAL A 111 -24.91 5.44 0.76
C VAL A 111 -23.42 5.27 0.43
N ALA A 112 -22.65 4.61 1.31
CA ALA A 112 -21.21 4.39 1.13
C ALA A 112 -20.90 3.11 0.31
N ARG A 113 -21.86 2.19 0.15
CA ARG A 113 -21.67 0.90 -0.50
C ARG A 113 -21.04 0.98 -1.90
N PRO A 114 -21.44 1.91 -2.80
CA PRO A 114 -20.83 1.97 -4.14
C PRO A 114 -19.34 2.33 -4.10
N VAL A 115 -18.96 3.28 -3.24
CA VAL A 115 -17.56 3.70 -3.08
C VAL A 115 -16.72 2.57 -2.48
N LEU A 116 -17.26 1.88 -1.48
CA LEU A 116 -16.58 0.76 -0.84
C LEU A 116 -16.47 -0.47 -1.76
N ALA A 117 -17.49 -0.73 -2.58
CA ALA A 117 -17.42 -1.79 -3.59
C ALA A 117 -16.34 -1.47 -4.64
N LEU A 118 -16.22 -0.21 -5.07
CA LEU A 118 -15.13 0.22 -5.94
C LEU A 118 -13.77 0.08 -5.24
N GLN A 119 -13.65 0.52 -3.98
CA GLN A 119 -12.42 0.37 -3.21
C GLN A 119 -12.03 -1.11 -3.09
N SER A 120 -12.98 -1.99 -2.78
CA SER A 120 -12.77 -3.44 -2.69
C SER A 120 -12.33 -4.05 -4.02
N LEU A 121 -12.99 -3.68 -5.13
CA LEU A 121 -12.60 -4.09 -6.47
C LEU A 121 -11.16 -3.65 -6.79
N MET A 122 -10.82 -2.39 -6.51
CA MET A 122 -9.49 -1.85 -6.77
C MET A 122 -8.43 -2.52 -5.90
N THR A 123 -8.67 -2.68 -4.61
CA THR A 123 -7.75 -3.36 -3.69
C THR A 123 -7.46 -4.77 -4.17
N ARG A 124 -8.49 -5.58 -4.47
CA ARG A 124 -8.31 -6.94 -4.98
C ARG A 124 -7.63 -6.96 -6.35
N GLY A 125 -8.02 -6.06 -7.26
CA GLY A 125 -7.48 -6.01 -8.61
C GLY A 125 -6.02 -5.59 -8.70
N ASN A 126 -5.51 -4.83 -7.72
CA ASN A 126 -4.10 -4.46 -7.64
C ASN A 126 -3.21 -5.58 -7.05
N LEU A 127 -3.80 -6.62 -6.47
CA LEU A 127 -3.05 -7.77 -5.97
C LEU A 127 -2.70 -8.72 -7.12
N GLU A 128 -1.47 -9.23 -7.09
CA GLU A 128 -1.04 -10.32 -7.96
C GLU A 128 -1.94 -11.56 -7.78
N PRO A 129 -2.14 -12.37 -8.84
CA PRO A 129 -3.00 -13.55 -8.77
C PRO A 129 -2.68 -14.48 -7.59
N GLN A 130 -1.39 -14.78 -7.37
CA GLN A 130 -0.93 -15.62 -6.26
C GLN A 130 -1.31 -15.05 -4.88
N VAL A 131 -1.22 -13.72 -4.70
CA VAL A 131 -1.59 -13.08 -3.43
C VAL A 131 -3.11 -13.15 -3.21
N ARG A 132 -3.91 -13.02 -4.27
CA ARG A 132 -5.37 -13.20 -4.18
C ARG A 132 -5.74 -14.61 -3.77
N GLU A 133 -5.05 -15.62 -4.31
CA GLU A 133 -5.26 -17.02 -3.97
C GLU A 133 -4.92 -17.28 -2.49
N VAL A 134 -3.75 -16.83 -2.02
CA VAL A 134 -3.34 -16.95 -0.61
C VAL A 134 -4.35 -16.27 0.34
N LEU A 135 -4.87 -15.12 -0.05
CA LEU A 135 -5.86 -14.37 0.74
C LEU A 135 -7.31 -14.84 0.55
N ALA A 136 -7.55 -15.90 -0.23
CA ALA A 136 -8.88 -16.39 -0.57
C ALA A 136 -9.83 -15.29 -1.11
N LEU A 137 -9.29 -14.41 -1.95
CA LEU A 137 -10.02 -13.29 -2.54
C LEU A 137 -10.51 -13.67 -3.95
N PRO A 138 -11.79 -14.04 -4.12
CA PRO A 138 -12.29 -14.47 -5.42
C PRO A 138 -12.17 -13.34 -6.45
N TRP A 139 -11.93 -13.72 -7.69
CA TRP A 139 -11.81 -12.80 -8.82
C TRP A 139 -12.50 -13.34 -10.05
N THR A 140 -13.46 -12.59 -10.56
CA THR A 140 -14.30 -12.98 -11.68
C THR A 140 -13.92 -12.25 -12.97
N PRO A 141 -14.23 -12.81 -14.15
CA PRO A 141 -14.04 -12.11 -15.43
C PRO A 141 -14.80 -10.77 -15.52
N ARG A 142 -15.92 -10.62 -14.80
CA ARG A 142 -16.66 -9.36 -14.73
C ARG A 142 -15.87 -8.29 -13.98
N GLU A 143 -15.26 -8.66 -12.86
CA GLU A 143 -14.43 -7.75 -12.06
C GLU A 143 -13.18 -7.34 -12.82
N GLN A 144 -12.54 -8.26 -13.55
CA GLN A 144 -11.43 -7.94 -14.45
C GLN A 144 -11.81 -6.85 -15.46
N ARG A 145 -12.96 -6.99 -16.14
CA ARG A 145 -13.43 -5.97 -17.10
C ARG A 145 -13.69 -4.61 -16.46
N LEU A 146 -14.25 -4.57 -15.25
CA LEU A 146 -14.49 -3.32 -14.52
C LEU A 146 -13.19 -2.66 -14.09
N TYR A 147 -12.22 -3.45 -13.62
CA TYR A 147 -10.89 -3.00 -13.25
C TYR A 147 -10.12 -2.44 -14.46
N ASP A 148 -10.15 -3.13 -15.59
CA ASP A 148 -9.50 -2.68 -16.83
C ASP A 148 -10.16 -1.39 -17.34
N LEU A 149 -11.49 -1.30 -17.27
CA LEU A 149 -12.23 -0.10 -17.62
C LEU A 149 -11.83 1.08 -16.73
N PHE A 150 -11.71 0.86 -15.41
CA PHE A 150 -11.25 1.89 -14.48
C PHE A 150 -9.88 2.41 -14.90
N TRP A 151 -8.90 1.53 -15.12
CA TRP A 151 -7.55 1.95 -15.52
C TRP A 151 -7.47 2.54 -16.92
N ARG A 152 -8.42 2.23 -17.80
CA ARG A 152 -8.53 2.88 -19.10
C ARG A 152 -8.99 4.33 -18.97
N VAL A 153 -9.81 4.67 -17.98
CA VAL A 153 -10.44 6.00 -17.84
C VAL A 153 -9.71 6.88 -16.83
N PHE A 154 -9.36 6.31 -15.67
CA PHE A 154 -8.85 7.04 -14.50
C PHE A 154 -7.61 7.89 -14.80
N PRO A 155 -6.54 7.41 -15.47
CA PRO A 155 -5.37 8.22 -15.78
C PRO A 155 -5.70 9.46 -16.61
N ARG A 156 -6.64 9.36 -17.56
CA ARG A 156 -7.07 10.50 -18.40
C ARG A 156 -7.77 11.56 -17.55
N VAL A 157 -8.72 11.13 -16.73
CA VAL A 157 -9.44 12.02 -15.81
C VAL A 157 -8.46 12.66 -14.83
N TYR A 158 -7.58 11.87 -14.22
CA TYR A 158 -6.59 12.34 -13.25
C TYR A 158 -5.64 13.40 -13.81
N ARG A 159 -5.25 13.28 -15.09
CA ARG A 159 -4.39 14.27 -15.76
C ARG A 159 -5.10 15.60 -16.02
N LEU A 160 -6.43 15.58 -16.18
CA LEU A 160 -7.25 16.79 -16.36
C LEU A 160 -7.53 17.52 -15.05
N VAL A 161 -7.44 16.84 -13.89
CA VAL A 161 -7.65 17.49 -12.59
C VAL A 161 -6.49 18.46 -12.29
N PRO A 162 -6.76 19.77 -12.09
CA PRO A 162 -5.74 20.75 -11.76
C PRO A 162 -4.94 20.38 -10.50
N ARG A 163 -3.64 20.70 -10.52
CA ARG A 163 -2.71 20.41 -9.40
C ARG A 163 -3.22 20.88 -8.03
N PRO A 164 -3.84 22.06 -7.86
CA PRO A 164 -4.36 22.49 -6.55
C PRO A 164 -5.42 21.53 -6.00
N LEU A 165 -6.32 21.02 -6.84
CA LEU A 165 -7.34 20.06 -6.43
C LEU A 165 -6.72 18.70 -6.09
N ARG A 166 -5.76 18.22 -6.89
CA ARG A 166 -5.04 16.96 -6.61
C ARG A 166 -4.26 17.01 -5.30
N GLN A 167 -3.67 18.16 -4.99
CA GLN A 167 -2.84 18.35 -3.79
C GLN A 167 -3.62 18.88 -2.59
N LEU A 168 -4.93 19.17 -2.74
CA LEU A 168 -5.75 19.76 -1.70
C LEU A 168 -5.77 18.87 -0.45
N HIS A 169 -6.02 17.57 -0.64
CA HIS A 169 -6.06 16.59 0.44
C HIS A 169 -4.74 16.56 1.24
N THR A 170 -3.61 16.37 0.54
CA THR A 170 -2.28 16.39 1.15
C THR A 170 -1.98 17.70 1.86
N THR A 171 -2.33 18.83 1.24
CA THR A 171 -2.11 20.17 1.82
C THR A 171 -2.89 20.37 3.12
N ILE A 172 -4.15 19.93 3.16
CA ILE A 172 -4.99 19.99 4.36
C ILE A 172 -4.40 19.12 5.48
N ILE A 173 -4.05 17.87 5.18
CA ILE A 173 -3.47 16.94 6.16
C ILE A 173 -2.15 17.47 6.70
N LEU A 174 -1.23 17.90 5.84
CA LEU A 174 0.07 18.42 6.26
C LEU A 174 -0.08 19.72 7.07
N ARG A 175 -1.06 20.57 6.74
CA ARG A 175 -1.35 21.78 7.51
C ARG A 175 -1.86 21.43 8.91
N ASP A 176 -2.78 20.48 9.03
CA ASP A 176 -3.29 20.02 10.33
C ASP A 176 -2.18 19.36 11.16
N LEU A 177 -1.39 18.47 10.55
CA LEU A 177 -0.24 17.82 11.18
C LEU A 177 0.74 18.84 11.74
N ARG A 178 1.20 19.79 10.93
CA ARG A 178 2.13 20.85 11.35
C ARG A 178 1.53 21.71 12.47
N ARG A 179 0.24 22.02 12.40
CA ARG A 179 -0.47 22.76 13.46
C ARG A 179 -0.43 21.99 14.77
N ARG A 180 -0.78 20.70 14.76
CA ARG A 180 -0.81 19.86 15.97
C ARG A 180 0.58 19.68 16.59
N LEU A 181 1.59 19.46 15.76
CA LEU A 181 2.99 19.39 16.20
C LEU A 181 3.43 20.68 16.88
N ARG A 182 3.13 21.84 16.28
CA ARG A 182 3.47 23.16 16.87
C ARG A 182 2.73 23.43 18.18
N THR A 183 1.48 22.98 18.32
CA THR A 183 0.68 23.23 19.54
C THR A 183 0.73 22.08 20.54
N GLY A 184 1.64 21.10 20.38
CA GLY A 184 1.75 19.94 21.27
C GLY A 184 0.48 19.07 21.33
N LYS A 185 -0.44 19.19 20.38
CA LYS A 185 -1.68 18.42 20.34
C LYS A 185 -1.41 17.02 19.81
N ARG A 186 -2.17 16.05 20.31
CA ARG A 186 -2.07 14.65 19.90
C ARG A 186 -2.40 14.52 18.39
N VAL A 187 -1.51 13.87 17.66
CA VAL A 187 -1.63 13.67 16.20
C VAL A 187 -2.51 12.46 15.88
N ILE A 188 -2.67 11.52 16.82
CA ILE A 188 -3.62 10.38 16.79
C ILE A 188 -4.07 10.08 18.22
#